data_AF-A0A9P5NGB8-F1
#
_entry.id   AF-A0A9P5NGB8-F1
#
_cell.length_a   1.000
_cell.length_b   1.000
_cell.length_c   1.000
_cell.angle_alpha   90.00
_cell.angle_beta   90.00
_cell.angle_gamma   90.00
#
_symmetry.space_group_name_H-M   'P 1'
#
loop_
_entity.id
_entity.type
_entity.pdbx_description
1 polymer ?
#
loop_
_entity_poly.entity_id
_entity_poly.type
_entity_poly.pdbx_seq_one_letter_code
_entity_poly.pdbx_strand_id
1 'polypeptide(L)'
;MGASILSIAPEVLEMIGNMSDLEDIKNLRLCCRQLGQFLKKSILETISYNINVLNASASITKLQCLGSGASPGASRTTTNLILKRLTLKCNYNPGDTECYIDGKLAPVPKLPDDAELLSIEQETKKCLLPALTALENVNSVSWRVLYQDNEWAQGAAMQAILSFKHLRSLRLEFNTVVFGLPLHHLRGIEEISIVADDAKDTSGHRAQIWSNLAEMLSLNTNLTSLTVQVGNYMAYTYMHLMKAFGALVATTRPFYPVARI
;
A
#
# COMPACT_ATOMS: atom_id res chain seq x y z
N MET A 1 8.16 -16.95 -19.27
CA MET A 1 7.59 -16.25 -20.43
C MET A 1 6.29 -16.93 -20.78
N GLY A 2 5.15 -16.32 -20.47
CA GLY A 2 3.84 -16.88 -20.83
C GLY A 2 3.51 -16.46 -22.26
N ALA A 3 3.16 -17.41 -23.13
CA ALA A 3 2.59 -17.10 -24.42
C ALA A 3 1.31 -16.28 -24.19
N SER A 4 1.25 -15.07 -24.76
CA SER A 4 0.07 -14.22 -24.67
C SER A 4 -1.01 -14.78 -25.59
N ILE A 5 -2.29 -14.60 -25.28
CA ILE A 5 -3.34 -14.92 -26.25
C ILE A 5 -3.19 -14.09 -27.54
N LEU A 6 -2.47 -12.96 -27.46
CA LEU A 6 -2.08 -12.13 -28.60
C LEU A 6 -0.96 -12.75 -29.46
N SER A 7 -0.34 -13.86 -29.04
CA SER A 7 0.68 -14.57 -29.83
C SER A 7 0.09 -15.66 -30.72
N ILE A 8 -1.25 -15.84 -30.73
CA ILE A 8 -1.91 -16.73 -31.67
C ILE A 8 -1.88 -16.07 -33.06
N ALA A 9 -1.44 -16.82 -34.08
CA ALA A 9 -1.38 -16.33 -35.44
C ALA A 9 -2.80 -15.95 -35.94
N PRO A 10 -2.96 -14.84 -36.67
CA PRO A 10 -4.27 -14.34 -37.10
C PRO A 10 -5.05 -15.34 -37.95
N GLU A 11 -4.36 -16.20 -38.72
CA GLU A 11 -4.98 -17.26 -39.53
C GLU A 11 -5.67 -18.31 -38.64
N VAL A 12 -5.11 -18.61 -37.48
CA VAL A 12 -5.70 -19.54 -36.50
C VAL A 12 -6.94 -18.92 -35.85
N LEU A 13 -6.90 -17.62 -35.54
CA LEU A 13 -8.05 -16.89 -35.01
C LEU A 13 -9.20 -16.83 -36.03
N GLU A 14 -8.89 -16.61 -37.30
CA GLU A 14 -9.85 -16.61 -38.40
C GLU A 14 -10.47 -18.00 -38.61
N MET A 15 -9.67 -19.06 -38.54
CA MET A 15 -10.16 -20.44 -38.67
C MET A 15 -11.10 -20.82 -37.52
N ILE A 16 -10.77 -20.44 -36.28
CA ILE A 16 -11.66 -20.61 -35.11
C ILE A 16 -12.95 -19.82 -35.31
N GLY A 17 -12.87 -18.57 -35.79
CA GLY A 17 -14.02 -17.74 -36.08
C GLY A 17 -14.95 -18.33 -37.14
N ASN A 18 -14.40 -18.93 -38.19
CA ASN A 18 -15.15 -19.55 -39.28
C ASN A 18 -15.80 -20.90 -38.89
N MET A 19 -15.26 -21.60 -37.90
CA MET A 19 -15.81 -22.86 -37.37
C MET A 19 -16.83 -22.67 -36.25
N SER A 20 -16.88 -21.48 -35.65
CA SER A 20 -17.81 -21.18 -34.55
C SER A 20 -19.14 -20.70 -35.10
N ASP A 21 -20.25 -21.18 -34.53
CA ASP A 21 -21.54 -20.60 -34.86
C ASP A 21 -21.71 -19.22 -34.21
N LEU A 22 -22.76 -18.50 -34.63
CA LEU A 22 -23.00 -17.12 -34.17
C LEU A 22 -23.31 -17.05 -32.67
N GLU A 23 -23.79 -18.15 -32.08
CA GLU A 23 -24.08 -18.25 -30.65
C GLU A 23 -22.79 -18.48 -29.84
N ASP A 24 -21.91 -19.34 -30.32
CA ASP A 24 -20.56 -19.56 -29.75
C ASP A 24 -19.74 -18.26 -29.74
N ILE A 25 -19.78 -17.49 -30.82
CA ILE A 25 -19.10 -16.18 -30.90
C ILE A 25 -19.66 -15.21 -29.83
N LYS A 26 -20.97 -15.16 -29.65
CA LYS A 26 -21.60 -14.32 -28.61
C LYS A 26 -21.19 -14.78 -27.21
N ASN A 27 -21.23 -16.08 -26.96
CA ASN A 27 -20.86 -16.68 -25.68
C ASN A 27 -19.39 -16.44 -25.36
N LEU A 28 -18.50 -16.57 -26.34
CA LEU A 28 -17.08 -16.26 -26.19
C LEU A 28 -16.87 -14.78 -25.86
N ARG A 29 -17.52 -13.86 -26.59
CA ARG A 29 -17.44 -12.41 -26.30
C ARG A 29 -17.95 -12.09 -24.90
N LEU A 30 -19.05 -12.70 -24.47
CA LEU A 30 -19.61 -12.53 -23.14
C LEU A 30 -18.64 -13.05 -22.06
N CYS A 31 -18.10 -14.24 -22.26
CA CYS A 31 -17.11 -14.87 -21.38
C CYS A 31 -15.86 -14.01 -21.25
N CYS A 32 -15.29 -13.56 -22.38
CA CYS A 32 -14.14 -12.65 -22.39
C CYS A 32 -14.44 -11.32 -21.67
N ARG A 33 -15.65 -10.77 -21.82
CA ARG A 33 -16.07 -9.56 -21.09
C ARG A 33 -16.17 -9.80 -19.59
N GLN A 34 -16.80 -10.89 -19.18
CA GLN A 34 -16.95 -11.25 -17.76
C GLN A 34 -15.59 -11.56 -17.14
N LEU A 35 -14.74 -12.31 -17.84
CA LEU A 35 -13.38 -12.59 -17.42
C LEU A 35 -12.55 -11.30 -17.34
N GLY A 36 -12.67 -10.41 -18.31
CA GLY A 36 -12.00 -9.10 -18.29
C GLY A 36 -12.43 -8.26 -17.08
N GLN A 37 -13.73 -8.22 -16.77
CA GLN A 37 -14.24 -7.53 -15.57
C GLN A 37 -13.76 -8.19 -14.28
N PHE A 38 -13.75 -9.53 -14.24
CA PHE A 38 -13.27 -10.30 -13.10
C PHE A 38 -11.77 -10.11 -12.85
N LEU A 39 -10.94 -10.18 -13.89
CA LEU A 39 -9.50 -9.96 -13.82
C LEU A 39 -9.20 -8.50 -13.47
N LYS A 40 -9.92 -7.55 -14.06
CA LYS A 40 -9.83 -6.13 -13.71
C LYS A 40 -10.07 -5.92 -12.20
N LYS A 41 -11.12 -6.54 -11.67
CA LYS A 41 -11.47 -6.46 -10.24
C LYS A 41 -10.47 -7.21 -9.35
N SER A 42 -10.06 -8.41 -9.72
CA SER A 42 -9.20 -9.25 -8.86
C SER A 42 -7.72 -8.86 -8.89
N ILE A 43 -7.21 -8.38 -10.02
CA ILE A 43 -5.78 -8.15 -10.25
C ILE A 43 -5.43 -6.67 -10.20
N LEU A 44 -6.26 -5.82 -10.82
CA LEU A 44 -5.93 -4.41 -11.01
C LEU A 44 -6.56 -3.49 -9.97
N GLU A 45 -7.57 -3.96 -9.23
CA GLU A 45 -8.19 -3.17 -8.17
C GLU A 45 -7.26 -3.00 -6.96
N THR A 46 -6.42 -4.01 -6.68
CA THR A 46 -5.48 -4.00 -5.58
C THR A 46 -4.05 -4.10 -6.07
N ILE A 47 -3.27 -3.06 -5.85
CA ILE A 47 -1.82 -3.10 -6.08
C ILE A 47 -1.11 -3.17 -4.74
N SER A 48 -0.25 -4.18 -4.59
CA SER A 48 0.67 -4.28 -3.46
C SER A 48 2.11 -4.02 -3.89
N TYR A 49 2.81 -3.23 -3.08
CA TYR A 49 4.26 -3.03 -3.12
C TYR A 49 4.89 -3.63 -1.86
N ASN A 50 5.78 -4.58 -2.08
CA ASN A 50 6.58 -5.24 -1.05
C ASN A 50 8.00 -5.39 -1.60
N ILE A 51 8.74 -4.29 -1.61
CA ILE A 51 10.08 -4.20 -2.18
C ILE A 51 11.06 -4.76 -1.16
N ASN A 52 11.84 -5.74 -1.56
CA ASN A 52 12.92 -6.33 -0.78
C ASN A 52 14.01 -6.87 -1.72
N VAL A 53 15.13 -7.32 -1.17
CA VAL A 53 16.27 -7.79 -1.98
C VAL A 53 15.90 -8.90 -2.97
N LEU A 54 14.96 -9.77 -2.62
CA LEU A 54 14.59 -10.95 -3.41
C LEU A 54 13.79 -10.61 -4.66
N ASN A 55 13.01 -9.53 -4.59
CA ASN A 55 12.11 -9.14 -5.66
C ASN A 55 12.38 -7.73 -6.16
N ALA A 56 13.55 -7.17 -5.86
CA ALA A 56 13.87 -5.78 -6.16
C ALA A 56 13.78 -5.49 -7.66
N SER A 57 14.40 -6.34 -8.49
CA SER A 57 14.36 -6.20 -9.96
C SER A 57 12.92 -6.20 -10.50
N ALA A 58 12.12 -7.20 -10.13
CA ALA A 58 10.73 -7.28 -10.55
C ALA A 58 9.88 -6.10 -10.04
N SER A 59 10.13 -5.66 -8.80
CA SER A 59 9.44 -4.52 -8.20
C SER A 59 9.80 -3.21 -8.90
N ILE A 60 11.07 -3.00 -9.25
CA ILE A 60 11.53 -1.83 -10.02
C ILE A 60 10.88 -1.82 -11.40
N THR A 61 10.87 -2.95 -12.12
CA THR A 61 10.16 -3.02 -13.41
C THR A 61 8.69 -2.66 -13.26
N LYS A 62 8.02 -3.16 -12.21
CA LYS A 62 6.62 -2.79 -11.92
C LYS A 62 6.45 -1.30 -11.63
N LEU A 63 7.35 -0.71 -10.84
CA LEU A 63 7.36 0.74 -10.55
C LEU A 63 7.58 1.56 -11.83
N GLN A 64 8.54 1.18 -12.66
CA GLN A 64 8.83 1.84 -13.94
C GLN A 64 7.65 1.75 -14.91
N CYS A 65 7.03 0.58 -15.06
CA CYS A 65 5.85 0.40 -15.90
C CYS A 65 4.67 1.27 -15.44
N LEU A 66 4.49 1.42 -14.13
CA LEU A 66 3.42 2.25 -13.60
C LEU A 66 3.73 3.74 -13.72
N GLY A 67 4.92 4.17 -13.31
CA GLY A 67 5.35 5.57 -13.33
C GLY A 67 5.56 6.15 -14.73
N SER A 68 5.86 5.32 -15.73
CA SER A 68 5.95 5.74 -17.15
C SER A 68 4.58 5.87 -17.84
N GLY A 69 3.50 5.43 -17.20
CA GLY A 69 2.18 5.38 -17.83
C GLY A 69 2.03 4.23 -18.85
N ALA A 70 2.96 3.27 -18.90
CA ALA A 70 2.87 2.10 -19.78
C ALA A 70 1.69 1.17 -19.42
N SER A 71 1.12 1.31 -18.20
CA SER A 71 -0.03 0.54 -17.75
C SER A 71 -1.22 1.43 -17.32
N PRO A 72 -1.88 2.14 -18.27
CA PRO A 72 -2.96 3.07 -17.95
C PRO A 72 -4.18 2.36 -17.34
N GLY A 73 -4.38 1.09 -17.66
CA GLY A 73 -5.44 0.26 -17.08
C GLY A 73 -5.25 0.06 -15.57
N ALA A 74 -4.02 -0.19 -15.12
CA ALA A 74 -3.70 -0.36 -13.71
C ALA A 74 -3.89 0.95 -12.93
N SER A 75 -3.33 2.05 -13.44
CA SER A 75 -3.47 3.40 -12.87
C SER A 75 -4.93 3.79 -12.59
N ARG A 76 -5.82 3.56 -13.57
CA ARG A 76 -7.25 3.94 -13.47
C ARG A 76 -8.11 2.95 -12.70
N THR A 77 -7.69 1.70 -12.58
CA THR A 77 -8.51 0.66 -11.94
C THR A 77 -8.18 0.48 -10.48
N THR A 78 -6.94 0.79 -10.08
CA THR A 78 -6.48 0.58 -8.71
C THR A 78 -7.25 1.49 -7.76
N THR A 79 -7.99 0.87 -6.85
CA THR A 79 -8.69 1.54 -5.75
C THR A 79 -8.02 1.25 -4.42
N ASN A 80 -7.41 0.07 -4.28
CA ASN A 80 -6.73 -0.37 -3.06
C ASN A 80 -5.21 -0.41 -3.27
N LEU A 81 -4.48 0.32 -2.43
CA LEU A 81 -3.02 0.31 -2.41
C LEU A 81 -2.53 -0.34 -1.11
N ILE A 82 -1.67 -1.35 -1.23
CA ILE A 82 -1.06 -2.03 -0.08
C ILE A 82 0.45 -1.78 -0.11
N LEU A 83 0.92 -0.94 0.81
CA LEU A 83 2.34 -0.67 1.03
C LEU A 83 2.84 -1.53 2.19
N LYS A 84 3.81 -2.39 1.91
CA LYS A 84 4.53 -3.18 2.93
C LYS A 84 5.95 -2.62 3.03
N ARG A 85 6.96 -3.48 2.96
CA ARG A 85 8.36 -3.05 2.90
C ARG A 85 8.62 -2.24 1.63
N LEU A 86 9.31 -1.12 1.76
CA LEU A 86 9.65 -0.22 0.64
C LEU A 86 11.17 -0.09 0.45
N THR A 87 11.96 -0.83 1.21
CA THR A 87 13.43 -0.76 1.22
C THR A 87 14.07 -2.14 1.06
N LEU A 88 15.31 -2.14 0.60
CA LEU A 88 16.08 -3.37 0.32
C LEU A 88 16.74 -3.98 1.56
N LYS A 89 16.60 -3.34 2.72
CA LYS A 89 17.21 -3.83 3.96
C LYS A 89 16.66 -5.21 4.30
N CYS A 90 17.59 -6.14 4.51
CA CYS A 90 17.31 -7.50 4.91
C CYS A 90 17.23 -7.61 6.44
N ASN A 91 16.39 -8.53 6.91
CA ASN A 91 16.22 -8.80 8.34
C ASN A 91 17.05 -10.01 8.79
N TYR A 92 17.97 -10.47 7.95
CA TYR A 92 18.75 -11.67 8.24
C TYR A 92 19.80 -11.30 9.27
N ASN A 93 19.84 -12.05 10.36
CA ASN A 93 20.96 -11.97 11.27
C ASN A 93 22.19 -12.54 10.56
N PRO A 94 23.38 -11.97 10.79
CA PRO A 94 24.62 -12.58 10.32
C PRO A 94 24.72 -14.00 10.88
N GLY A 95 24.58 -15.02 10.02
CA GLY A 95 24.60 -16.43 10.42
C GLY A 95 23.31 -17.20 10.14
N ASP A 96 22.22 -16.53 9.76
CA ASP A 96 21.01 -17.23 9.32
C ASP A 96 21.31 -18.00 8.02
N THR A 97 21.08 -19.31 8.02
CA THR A 97 21.21 -20.17 6.82
C THR A 97 19.90 -20.25 6.05
N GLU A 98 18.77 -19.99 6.71
CA GLU A 98 17.43 -20.10 6.16
C GLU A 98 16.58 -18.87 6.52
N CYS A 99 15.66 -18.51 5.64
CA CYS A 99 14.68 -17.47 5.85
C CYS A 99 13.31 -17.85 5.28
N TYR A 100 12.26 -17.17 5.75
CA TYR A 100 10.92 -17.34 5.19
C TYR A 100 10.72 -16.45 3.96
N ILE A 101 10.61 -17.08 2.79
CA ILE A 101 10.26 -16.43 1.52
C ILE A 101 8.87 -16.93 1.13
N ASP A 102 7.91 -16.01 1.04
CA ASP A 102 6.51 -16.32 0.67
C ASP A 102 5.88 -17.44 1.51
N GLY A 103 6.16 -17.44 2.82
CA GLY A 103 5.63 -18.42 3.77
C GLY A 103 6.32 -19.78 3.75
N LYS A 104 7.41 -19.93 3.00
CA LYS A 104 8.23 -21.16 2.98
C LYS A 104 9.62 -20.88 3.51
N LEU A 105 10.13 -21.80 4.31
CA LEU A 105 11.52 -21.81 4.73
C LEU A 105 12.40 -22.14 3.51
N ALA A 106 13.36 -21.28 3.21
CA ALA A 106 14.26 -21.39 2.07
C ALA A 106 15.67 -20.92 2.47
N PRO A 107 16.74 -21.38 1.79
CA PRO A 107 18.09 -20.90 2.07
C PRO A 107 18.18 -19.37 1.91
N VAL A 108 18.99 -18.72 2.75
CA VAL A 108 19.20 -17.27 2.63
C VAL A 108 19.78 -16.99 1.23
N PRO A 109 19.11 -16.14 0.43
CA PRO A 109 19.59 -15.77 -0.89
C PRO A 109 20.96 -15.13 -0.76
N LYS A 110 21.85 -15.42 -1.70
CA LYS A 110 23.12 -14.70 -1.79
C LYS A 110 22.78 -13.21 -1.95
N LEU A 111 23.19 -12.40 -0.97
CA LEU A 111 22.98 -10.97 -1.03
C LEU A 111 23.79 -10.40 -2.20
N PRO A 112 23.21 -9.46 -2.98
CA PRO A 112 23.98 -8.63 -3.89
C PRO A 112 25.12 -7.95 -3.15
N ASP A 113 26.19 -7.60 -3.86
CA ASP A 113 27.24 -6.80 -3.24
C ASP A 113 26.74 -5.38 -2.90
N ASP A 114 27.49 -4.66 -2.06
CA ASP A 114 27.08 -3.34 -1.58
C ASP A 114 26.89 -2.32 -2.71
N ALA A 115 27.64 -2.46 -3.81
CA ALA A 115 27.54 -1.56 -4.96
C ALA A 115 26.25 -1.82 -5.77
N GLU A 116 25.89 -3.08 -5.96
CA GLU A 116 24.64 -3.50 -6.58
C GLU A 116 23.45 -3.09 -5.72
N LEU A 117 23.49 -3.32 -4.41
CA LEU A 117 22.45 -2.88 -3.48
C LEU A 117 22.20 -1.36 -3.55
N LEU A 118 23.28 -0.57 -3.57
CA LEU A 118 23.19 0.88 -3.69
C LEU A 118 22.57 1.30 -5.02
N SER A 119 22.93 0.65 -6.13
CA SER A 119 22.36 0.93 -7.45
C SER A 119 20.86 0.64 -7.48
N ILE A 120 20.44 -0.51 -6.93
CA ILE A 120 19.03 -0.91 -6.85
C ILE A 120 18.24 0.05 -5.93
N GLU A 121 18.82 0.50 -4.81
CA GLU A 121 18.16 1.47 -3.91
C GLU A 121 17.94 2.81 -4.62
N GLN A 122 18.95 3.30 -5.36
CA GLN A 122 18.85 4.54 -6.13
C GLN A 122 17.75 4.47 -7.19
N GLU A 123 17.67 3.37 -7.94
CA GLU A 123 16.63 3.20 -8.96
C GLU A 123 15.24 3.06 -8.31
N THR A 124 15.15 2.33 -7.18
CA THR A 124 13.91 2.25 -6.41
C THR A 124 13.44 3.63 -5.95
N LYS A 125 14.35 4.44 -5.38
CA LYS A 125 14.05 5.80 -4.92
C LYS A 125 13.56 6.69 -6.06
N LYS A 126 14.18 6.58 -7.23
CA LYS A 126 13.78 7.32 -8.44
C LYS A 126 12.39 6.93 -8.95
N CYS A 127 12.03 5.65 -8.88
CA CYS A 127 10.79 5.14 -9.45
C CYS A 127 9.61 5.10 -8.47
N LEU A 128 9.85 5.08 -7.15
CA LEU A 128 8.80 4.86 -6.15
C LEU A 128 7.72 5.94 -6.19
N LEU A 129 8.08 7.20 -6.00
CA LEU A 129 7.10 8.29 -5.95
C LEU A 129 6.32 8.43 -7.27
N PRO A 130 6.97 8.50 -8.46
CA PRO A 130 6.25 8.58 -9.74
C PRO A 130 5.23 7.44 -9.92
N ALA A 131 5.62 6.21 -9.57
CA ALA A 131 4.74 5.06 -9.66
C ALA A 131 3.53 5.18 -8.75
N LEU A 132 3.73 5.56 -7.48
CA LEU A 132 2.62 5.71 -6.53
C LEU A 132 1.67 6.84 -6.94
N THR A 133 2.20 7.99 -7.37
CA THR A 133 1.40 9.14 -7.80
C THR A 133 0.66 8.92 -9.12
N ALA A 134 1.09 7.93 -9.92
CA ALA A 134 0.39 7.57 -11.14
C ALA A 134 -0.93 6.84 -10.89
N LEU A 135 -1.23 6.43 -9.66
CA LEU A 135 -2.51 5.81 -9.30
C LEU A 135 -3.59 6.89 -9.07
N GLU A 136 -4.53 7.00 -10.00
CA GLU A 136 -5.48 8.13 -10.02
C GLU A 136 -6.69 7.91 -9.10
N ASN A 137 -7.12 6.66 -8.93
CA ASN A 137 -8.40 6.31 -8.30
C ASN A 137 -8.27 5.61 -6.95
N VAL A 138 -7.13 5.75 -6.28
CA VAL A 138 -6.91 5.15 -4.96
C VAL A 138 -7.89 5.73 -3.96
N ASN A 139 -8.68 4.86 -3.34
CA ASN A 139 -9.64 5.20 -2.29
C ASN A 139 -9.28 4.57 -0.93
N SER A 140 -8.44 3.54 -0.93
CA SER A 140 -8.03 2.83 0.27
C SER A 140 -6.53 2.56 0.25
N VAL A 141 -5.85 2.90 1.33
CA VAL A 141 -4.43 2.62 1.53
C VAL A 141 -4.23 1.79 2.79
N SER A 142 -3.57 0.65 2.67
CA SER A 142 -3.04 -0.11 3.79
C SER A 142 -1.52 -0.01 3.79
N TRP A 143 -0.95 0.64 4.78
CA TRP A 143 0.48 0.88 4.87
C TRP A 143 1.06 0.29 6.16
N ARG A 144 1.96 -0.68 6.04
CA ARG A 144 2.76 -1.20 7.13
C ARG A 144 4.17 -0.57 7.09
N VAL A 145 4.41 0.38 7.98
CA VAL A 145 5.71 1.04 8.18
C VAL A 145 6.62 0.14 9.01
N LEU A 146 7.75 -0.22 8.42
CA LEU A 146 8.75 -1.07 9.08
C LEU A 146 9.98 -0.24 9.49
N TYR A 147 10.74 -0.72 10.49
CA TYR A 147 11.96 -0.02 10.96
C TYR A 147 13.09 0.03 9.95
N GLN A 148 13.01 -0.85 8.97
CA GLN A 148 13.89 -0.92 7.82
C GLN A 148 13.63 0.21 6.84
N ASP A 149 12.42 0.76 6.82
CA ASP A 149 12.07 1.79 5.86
C ASP A 149 12.72 3.11 6.27
N ASN A 150 13.72 3.50 5.48
CA ASN A 150 14.44 4.76 5.60
C ASN A 150 13.51 5.96 5.38
N GLU A 151 13.94 7.14 5.83
CA GLU A 151 13.16 8.39 5.76
C GLU A 151 12.66 8.70 4.35
N TRP A 152 13.50 8.51 3.34
CA TRP A 152 13.12 8.78 1.95
C TRP A 152 11.93 7.91 1.48
N ALA A 153 11.87 6.65 1.91
CA ALA A 153 10.84 5.71 1.47
C ALA A 153 9.52 6.03 2.15
N GLN A 154 9.55 6.29 3.46
CA GLN A 154 8.37 6.71 4.20
C GLN A 154 7.87 8.08 3.71
N GLY A 155 8.77 9.01 3.40
CA GLY A 155 8.43 10.31 2.83
C GLY A 155 7.76 10.21 1.45
N ALA A 156 8.31 9.40 0.55
CA ALA A 156 7.72 9.15 -0.77
C ALA A 156 6.32 8.52 -0.68
N ALA A 157 6.15 7.52 0.19
CA ALA A 157 4.85 6.90 0.44
C ALA A 157 3.83 7.92 0.95
N MET A 158 4.19 8.71 1.96
CA MET A 158 3.31 9.72 2.52
C MET A 158 2.98 10.82 1.51
N GLN A 159 3.94 11.28 0.72
CA GLN A 159 3.71 12.28 -0.34
C GLN A 159 2.72 11.75 -1.38
N ALA A 160 2.81 10.48 -1.76
CA ALA A 160 1.83 9.87 -2.64
C ALA A 160 0.44 9.78 -1.99
N ILE A 161 0.37 9.36 -0.72
CA ILE A 161 -0.90 9.30 0.03
C ILE A 161 -1.59 10.67 0.08
N LEU A 162 -0.84 11.75 0.32
CA LEU A 162 -1.35 13.12 0.31
C LEU A 162 -1.85 13.58 -1.07
N SER A 163 -1.36 12.96 -2.15
CA SER A 163 -1.76 13.30 -3.52
C SER A 163 -3.07 12.65 -3.98
N PHE A 164 -3.55 11.62 -3.27
CA PHE A 164 -4.74 10.88 -3.66
C PHE A 164 -6.02 11.65 -3.34
N LYS A 165 -6.63 12.25 -4.37
CA LYS A 165 -7.85 13.07 -4.27
C LYS A 165 -9.09 12.29 -3.82
N HIS A 166 -9.09 10.98 -3.99
CA HIS A 166 -10.23 10.10 -3.70
C HIS A 166 -10.02 9.22 -2.48
N LEU A 167 -8.95 9.45 -1.70
CA LEU A 167 -8.63 8.66 -0.52
C LEU A 167 -9.71 8.81 0.56
N ARG A 168 -10.32 7.69 0.95
CA ARG A 168 -11.36 7.60 1.99
C ARG A 168 -10.94 6.73 3.16
N SER A 169 -10.15 5.68 2.92
CA SER A 169 -9.74 4.73 3.97
C SER A 169 -8.22 4.68 4.09
N LEU A 170 -7.70 4.81 5.31
CA LEU A 170 -6.28 4.65 5.62
C LEU A 170 -6.10 3.69 6.79
N ARG A 171 -5.47 2.54 6.52
CA ARG A 171 -4.95 1.64 7.54
C ARG A 171 -3.45 1.83 7.64
N LEU A 172 -2.98 2.26 8.79
CA LEU A 172 -1.58 2.48 9.08
C LEU A 172 -1.14 1.53 10.19
N GLU A 173 -0.19 0.65 9.89
CA GLU A 173 0.46 -0.20 10.88
C GLU A 173 1.91 0.25 11.03
N PHE A 174 2.37 0.55 12.23
CA PHE A 174 3.77 0.95 12.42
C PHE A 174 4.36 0.46 13.72
N ASN A 175 5.59 -0.03 13.64
CA ASN A 175 6.40 -0.39 14.80
C ASN A 175 7.35 0.76 15.16
N THR A 176 7.85 1.43 14.13
CA THR A 176 8.82 2.52 14.21
C THR A 176 8.57 3.48 13.07
N VAL A 177 8.74 4.76 13.35
CA VAL A 177 8.58 5.84 12.37
C VAL A 177 9.81 6.73 12.46
N VAL A 178 10.33 7.11 11.31
CA VAL A 178 11.54 7.94 11.24
C VAL A 178 11.21 9.41 10.93
N PHE A 179 9.94 9.72 10.68
CA PHE A 179 9.45 11.10 10.63
C PHE A 179 7.97 11.18 11.04
N GLY A 180 7.52 12.37 11.44
CA GLY A 180 6.12 12.58 11.85
C GLY A 180 5.19 12.61 10.64
N LEU A 181 4.27 11.65 10.56
CA LEU A 181 3.30 11.56 9.47
C LEU A 181 2.28 12.71 9.57
N PRO A 182 2.15 13.60 8.57
CA PRO A 182 1.28 14.77 8.60
C PRO A 182 -0.19 14.39 8.30
N LEU A 183 -0.78 13.58 9.19
CA LEU A 183 -2.15 13.07 9.05
C LEU A 183 -3.21 14.18 8.98
N HIS A 184 -2.96 15.36 9.57
CA HIS A 184 -3.87 16.51 9.54
C HIS A 184 -4.17 17.06 8.13
N HIS A 185 -3.35 16.72 7.12
CA HIS A 185 -3.62 17.09 5.73
C HIS A 185 -4.68 16.19 5.06
N LEU A 186 -5.05 15.06 5.67
CA LEU A 186 -5.97 14.07 5.10
C LEU A 186 -7.43 14.39 5.42
N ARG A 187 -7.91 15.54 4.95
CA ARG A 187 -9.26 16.08 5.28
C ARG A 187 -10.43 15.31 4.67
N GLY A 188 -10.19 14.49 3.65
CA GLY A 188 -11.21 13.70 2.94
C GLY A 188 -11.42 12.30 3.50
N ILE A 189 -10.66 11.88 4.52
CA ILE A 189 -10.73 10.51 5.05
C ILE A 189 -12.05 10.28 5.80
N GLU A 190 -12.67 9.15 5.52
CA GLU A 190 -13.87 8.62 6.17
C GLU A 190 -13.49 7.55 7.21
N GLU A 191 -12.47 6.73 6.93
CA GLU A 191 -12.05 5.64 7.79
C GLU A 191 -10.55 5.69 8.07
N ILE A 192 -10.17 5.64 9.33
CA ILE A 192 -8.78 5.52 9.72
C ILE A 192 -8.59 4.39 10.74
N SER A 193 -7.60 3.54 10.49
CA SER A 193 -7.21 2.46 11.38
C SER A 193 -5.72 2.56 11.65
N ILE A 194 -5.34 2.72 12.92
CA ILE A 194 -3.94 2.83 13.33
C ILE A 194 -3.63 1.65 14.24
N VAL A 195 -2.64 0.85 13.85
CA VAL A 195 -2.07 -0.24 14.66
C VAL A 195 -0.63 0.12 14.98
N ALA A 196 -0.37 0.47 16.23
CA ALA A 196 0.95 0.86 16.71
C ALA A 196 1.50 -0.24 17.63
N ASP A 197 2.60 -0.87 17.22
CA ASP A 197 3.25 -1.90 18.03
C ASP A 197 4.00 -1.30 19.23
N ASP A 198 4.30 -2.14 20.21
CA ASP A 198 4.71 -1.80 21.57
C ASP A 198 6.17 -1.32 21.65
N ALA A 199 6.48 -0.19 21.01
CA ALA A 199 7.75 0.49 21.23
C ALA A 199 7.64 1.36 22.49
N LYS A 200 8.56 1.14 23.45
CA LYS A 200 8.68 1.87 24.72
C LYS A 200 8.89 3.39 24.57
N ASP A 201 9.15 3.85 23.35
CA ASP A 201 9.40 5.24 23.05
C ASP A 201 8.11 5.94 22.59
N THR A 202 7.59 6.83 23.44
CA THR A 202 6.49 7.75 23.12
C THR A 202 7.00 9.13 22.71
N SER A 203 8.30 9.35 22.66
CA SER A 203 8.91 10.63 22.31
C SER A 203 9.14 10.76 20.79
N GLY A 204 9.58 11.95 20.37
CA GLY A 204 9.94 12.23 18.98
C GLY A 204 8.76 12.09 17.99
N HIS A 205 8.99 11.35 16.91
CA HIS A 205 8.07 11.27 15.77
C HIS A 205 6.72 10.64 16.11
N ARG A 206 6.64 9.72 17.08
CA ARG A 206 5.36 9.11 17.49
C ARG A 206 4.44 10.12 18.16
N ALA A 207 4.97 10.94 19.08
CA ALA A 207 4.22 12.04 19.67
C ALA A 207 3.67 12.99 18.59
N GLN A 208 4.49 13.28 17.58
CA GLN A 208 4.07 14.10 16.44
C GLN A 208 2.95 13.44 15.63
N ILE A 209 2.99 12.14 15.37
CA ILE A 209 1.90 11.42 14.70
C ILE A 209 0.59 11.52 15.49
N TRP A 210 0.64 11.33 16.81
CA TRP A 210 -0.55 11.45 17.65
C TRP A 210 -1.08 12.88 17.69
N SER A 211 -0.19 13.88 17.71
CA SER A 211 -0.58 15.29 17.58
C SER A 211 -1.25 15.58 16.23
N ASN A 212 -0.65 15.10 15.13
CA ASN A 212 -1.21 15.25 13.78
C ASN A 212 -2.54 14.52 13.63
N LEU A 213 -2.72 13.36 14.28
CA LEU A 213 -3.99 12.66 14.33
C LEU A 213 -5.02 13.49 15.09
N ALA A 214 -4.69 14.00 16.28
CA ALA A 214 -5.60 14.84 17.07
C ALA A 214 -6.06 16.08 16.29
N GLU A 215 -5.14 16.72 15.56
CA GLU A 215 -5.45 17.85 14.67
C GLU A 215 -6.30 17.42 13.46
N MET A 216 -6.01 16.26 12.85
CA MET A 216 -6.87 15.71 11.80
C MET A 216 -8.30 15.50 12.31
N LEU A 217 -8.46 14.94 13.51
CA LEU A 217 -9.76 14.68 14.13
C LEU A 217 -10.54 15.96 14.41
N SER A 218 -9.88 17.05 14.82
CA SER A 218 -10.56 18.33 15.06
C SER A 218 -10.99 19.03 13.77
N LEU A 219 -10.33 18.75 12.65
CA LEU A 219 -10.59 19.39 11.36
C LEU A 219 -11.46 18.57 10.40
N ASN A 220 -11.54 17.25 10.57
CA ASN A 220 -12.19 16.34 9.63
C ASN A 220 -13.66 16.08 10.01
N THR A 221 -14.58 16.63 9.22
CA THR A 221 -16.04 16.45 9.40
C THR A 221 -16.61 15.21 8.70
N ASN A 222 -15.80 14.49 7.92
CA ASN A 222 -16.22 13.35 7.11
C ASN A 222 -15.90 11.99 7.76
N LEU A 223 -15.18 11.99 8.89
CA LEU A 223 -14.74 10.77 9.54
C LEU A 223 -15.93 9.99 10.12
N THR A 224 -16.11 8.75 9.65
CA THR A 224 -17.15 7.81 10.07
C THR A 224 -16.61 6.70 10.97
N SER A 225 -15.32 6.36 10.83
CA SER A 225 -14.68 5.28 11.58
C SER A 225 -13.26 5.63 12.00
N LEU A 226 -12.96 5.42 13.29
CA LEU A 226 -11.63 5.52 13.88
C LEU A 226 -11.35 4.27 14.69
N THR A 227 -10.35 3.51 14.29
CA THR A 227 -9.82 2.38 15.06
C THR A 227 -8.39 2.70 15.47
N VAL A 228 -8.09 2.61 16.76
CA VAL A 228 -6.73 2.74 17.27
C VAL A 228 -6.41 1.54 18.13
N GLN A 229 -5.39 0.79 17.74
CA GLN A 229 -4.83 -0.32 18.48
C GLN A 229 -3.40 0.04 18.85
N VAL A 230 -3.12 0.07 20.14
CA VAL A 230 -1.79 0.32 20.69
C VAL A 230 -1.40 -0.91 21.49
N GLY A 231 -0.13 -1.31 21.43
CA GLY A 231 0.43 -2.34 22.32
C GLY A 231 0.21 -2.06 23.83
N ASN A 232 0.69 -2.96 24.68
CA ASN A 232 0.29 -3.08 26.09
C ASN A 232 0.63 -1.88 27.01
N TYR A 233 1.33 -0.84 26.55
CA TYR A 233 1.61 0.38 27.33
C TYR A 233 0.63 1.53 27.03
N MET A 234 -0.57 1.46 27.63
CA MET A 234 -1.69 2.36 27.34
C MET A 234 -1.65 3.76 28.00
N ALA A 235 -0.86 3.99 29.07
CA ALA A 235 -1.09 5.15 29.95
C ALA A 235 -0.91 6.53 29.30
N TYR A 236 0.11 6.75 28.47
CA TYR A 236 0.42 8.07 27.90
C TYR A 236 -0.35 8.38 26.62
N THR A 237 -0.55 7.39 25.76
CA THR A 237 -1.27 7.53 24.49
C THR A 237 -2.74 7.90 24.73
N TYR A 238 -3.33 7.35 25.80
CA TYR A 238 -4.70 7.66 26.19
C TYR A 238 -4.90 9.14 26.52
N MET A 239 -3.93 9.80 27.15
CA MET A 239 -4.09 11.20 27.56
C MET A 239 -4.18 12.16 26.36
N HIS A 240 -3.40 11.92 25.31
CA HIS A 240 -3.45 12.72 24.08
C HIS A 240 -4.71 12.44 23.26
N LEU A 241 -5.10 11.17 23.13
CA LEU A 241 -6.34 10.78 22.46
C LEU A 241 -7.57 11.32 23.18
N MET A 242 -7.64 11.22 24.51
CA MET A 242 -8.79 11.70 25.28
C MET A 242 -8.97 13.22 25.18
N LYS A 243 -7.89 14.00 25.07
CA LYS A 243 -7.98 15.44 24.77
C LYS A 243 -8.60 15.69 23.40
N ALA A 244 -8.22 14.91 22.38
CA ALA A 244 -8.78 15.01 21.03
C ALA A 244 -10.25 14.56 20.99
N PHE A 245 -10.59 13.44 21.65
CA PHE A 245 -11.96 12.93 21.75
C PHE A 245 -12.87 13.88 22.53
N GLY A 246 -12.38 14.54 23.58
CA GLY A 246 -13.14 15.57 24.30
C GLY A 246 -13.59 16.71 23.38
N ALA A 247 -12.79 17.07 22.37
CA ALA A 247 -13.17 18.05 21.35
C ALA A 247 -14.15 17.48 20.30
N LEU A 248 -14.02 16.20 19.95
CA LEU A 248 -14.88 15.54 18.96
C LEU A 248 -16.31 15.31 19.47
N VAL A 249 -16.46 14.89 20.73
CA VAL A 249 -17.77 14.67 21.39
C VAL A 249 -18.55 15.98 21.53
N ALA A 250 -17.86 17.12 21.60
CA ALA A 250 -18.50 18.43 21.65
C ALA A 250 -19.05 18.91 20.28
N THR A 251 -18.67 18.27 19.17
CA THR A 251 -18.87 18.83 17.82
C THR A 251 -19.67 17.94 16.87
N THR A 252 -19.91 16.66 17.17
CA THR A 252 -20.58 15.74 16.22
C THR A 252 -21.56 14.74 16.88
N ARG A 253 -22.46 14.20 16.03
CA ARG A 253 -23.49 13.16 16.31
C ARG A 253 -22.95 11.98 17.16
N PRO A 254 -23.82 11.20 17.84
CA PRO A 254 -23.40 10.13 18.74
C PRO A 254 -22.40 9.17 18.07
N PHE A 255 -21.13 9.35 18.40
CA PHE A 255 -20.02 8.52 18.02
C PHE A 255 -19.94 7.40 19.05
N TYR A 256 -20.09 6.14 18.63
CA TYR A 256 -19.87 4.98 19.49
C TYR A 256 -18.46 4.47 19.22
N PRO A 257 -17.45 4.87 20.01
CA PRO A 257 -16.11 4.32 19.85
C PRO A 257 -16.16 2.82 20.16
N VAL A 258 -15.93 1.98 19.14
CA VAL A 258 -15.66 0.56 19.36
C VAL A 258 -14.18 0.44 19.72
N ALA A 259 -13.85 0.76 20.96
CA ALA A 259 -12.57 0.35 21.54
C ALA A 259 -12.66 -1.16 21.80
N ARG A 260 -12.14 -1.98 20.87
CA ARG A 260 -11.83 -3.38 21.19
C ARG A 260 -10.56 -3.37 22.03
N ILE A 261 -10.75 -3.54 23.33
CA ILE A 261 -9.71 -3.79 24.35
C ILE A 261 -9.30 -5.26 24.26
#